data_AF-A0A396N5H7-F1
#
_entry.id   AF-A0A396N5H7-F1
#
_cell.length_a   1.000
_cell.length_b   1.000
_cell.length_c   1.000
_cell.angle_alpha   90.00
_cell.angle_beta   90.00
_cell.angle_gamma   90.00
#
_symmetry.space_group_name_H-M   'P 1'
#
loop_
_entity.id
_entity.type
_entity.pdbx_description
1 polymer ?
#
loop_
_entity_poly.entity_id
_entity_poly.type
_entity_poly.pdbx_seq_one_letter_code
_entity_poly.pdbx_strand_id
1 'polypeptide(L)'
;MFCYQCEQTAGCTACTGNAGVCGKRADTARLQDKLTGALIGLARATEGNEYLITGDTSRLVLEGLFTTVTNVNFNNDTITELIRRVEKERERLVPDCFVCTVSCGKNNNYDMNNLWEADEDVRSLKSLILFGIRGVAAYAYHAAVLGYTDDTINRFFFKALFAIGMDDWGMDELLPIVLEVGEINLKCMALLDRANTETYGNPVPTQVSLTVEKGPFIVISGHDLYDLKQLLEQTKDKGINIYTHGEMLPAHAYPELKKYLHLKGNFGTAWQNQQKEFADIPAPVLFTTNCLMPPKKSYADRVFTTEVVSYPEMVHIGKERDFTPVIEKALSLGGYPEDMHFTGINGGKTVMTGFSHHAVLSVADTVIDAVKSGAIKHFFLVGGCDGAKPGRNYYTEFVKQTPADSIVLTLACGKYRFNDLDLGTIGGLPRIMDMGQCNDAYSAIKVAVALAEAFDCGVNDLPLSMVLSWYEQKAVCILLTLLHLGIKNILLGPSLPAFISPNVLQYLVENYNIAPISTPEEDLHR
;
A
#
# COMPACT_ATOMS: atom_id res chain seq x y z
N MET A 1 19.25 -15.62 -4.39
CA MET A 1 18.28 -14.55 -4.76
C MET A 1 18.92 -13.23 -4.37
N PHE A 2 18.40 -12.10 -4.84
CA PHE A 2 18.73 -10.80 -4.28
C PHE A 2 17.43 -10.01 -4.18
N CYS A 3 17.07 -9.54 -2.99
CA CYS A 3 15.83 -8.77 -2.79
C CYS A 3 15.96 -7.89 -1.56
N TYR A 4 15.82 -6.58 -1.74
CA TYR A 4 15.89 -5.57 -0.68
C TYR A 4 14.73 -4.57 -0.69
N GLN A 5 13.65 -4.87 -1.42
CA GLN A 5 12.58 -3.91 -1.71
C GLN A 5 11.71 -3.51 -0.50
N CYS A 6 11.86 -4.18 0.64
CA CYS A 6 11.06 -3.93 1.84
C CYS A 6 11.94 -3.64 3.05
N GLU A 7 11.38 -2.90 4.00
CA GLU A 7 12.08 -2.46 5.21
C GLU A 7 12.71 -3.61 6.01
N GLN A 8 12.04 -4.77 6.04
CA GLN A 8 12.50 -5.93 6.81
C GLN A 8 13.51 -6.82 6.08
N THR A 9 14.19 -6.31 5.07
CA THR A 9 15.23 -7.07 4.38
C THR A 9 16.32 -7.54 5.37
N ALA A 10 16.88 -8.73 5.14
CA ALA A 10 17.83 -9.34 6.06
C ALA A 10 19.03 -8.43 6.32
N GLY A 11 19.38 -8.24 7.59
CA GLY A 11 20.49 -7.37 8.02
C GLY A 11 20.32 -5.88 7.65
N CYS A 12 19.12 -5.44 7.27
CA CYS A 12 18.89 -4.12 6.66
C CYS A 12 19.75 -3.87 5.41
N THR A 13 20.11 -4.94 4.68
CA THR A 13 20.88 -4.88 3.44
C THR A 13 20.13 -5.58 2.29
N ALA A 14 20.10 -6.91 2.27
CA ALA A 14 19.44 -7.69 1.23
C ALA A 14 19.12 -9.12 1.70
N CYS A 15 17.99 -9.67 1.24
CA CYS A 15 17.71 -11.10 1.35
C CYS A 15 18.46 -11.85 0.25
N THR A 16 19.50 -12.61 0.61
CA THR A 16 20.36 -13.34 -0.35
C THR A 16 20.28 -14.86 -0.25
N GLY A 17 19.72 -15.39 0.82
CA GLY A 17 19.64 -16.83 1.12
C GLY A 17 18.59 -17.63 0.34
N ASN A 18 18.12 -18.73 0.93
CA ASN A 18 17.11 -19.62 0.31
C ASN A 18 15.67 -19.06 0.39
N ALA A 19 15.44 -18.07 1.26
CA ALA A 19 14.19 -17.34 1.37
C ALA A 19 14.45 -15.93 1.91
N GLY A 20 13.56 -14.99 1.60
CA GLY A 20 13.51 -13.68 2.24
C GLY A 20 12.81 -13.73 3.60
N VAL A 21 12.97 -12.67 4.39
CA VAL A 21 12.34 -12.53 5.73
C VAL A 21 10.81 -12.64 5.65
N CYS A 22 10.20 -12.22 4.54
CA CYS A 22 8.77 -12.36 4.27
C CYS A 22 8.32 -13.81 3.96
N GLY A 23 9.25 -14.77 3.86
CA GLY A 23 8.96 -16.15 3.47
C GLY A 23 8.99 -16.40 1.95
N LYS A 24 9.23 -15.37 1.13
CA LYS A 24 9.41 -15.54 -0.33
C LYS A 24 10.63 -16.41 -0.61
N ARG A 25 10.42 -17.60 -1.18
CA ARG A 25 11.49 -18.54 -1.52
C ARG A 25 12.36 -18.02 -2.67
N ALA A 26 13.60 -18.48 -2.74
CA ALA A 26 14.57 -18.00 -3.73
C ALA A 26 14.17 -18.28 -5.19
N ASP A 27 13.45 -19.37 -5.44
CA ASP A 27 12.86 -19.69 -6.74
C ASP A 27 11.74 -18.72 -7.13
N THR A 28 10.81 -18.43 -6.20
CA THR A 28 9.79 -17.39 -6.40
C THR A 28 10.41 -16.02 -6.64
N ALA A 29 11.44 -15.65 -5.87
CA ALA A 29 12.15 -14.39 -6.06
C ALA A 29 12.78 -14.28 -7.47
N ARG A 30 13.44 -15.35 -7.94
CA ARG A 30 13.99 -15.38 -9.32
C ARG A 30 12.90 -15.29 -10.39
N LEU A 31 11.72 -15.85 -10.16
CA LEU A 31 10.60 -15.71 -11.10
C LEU A 31 10.05 -14.27 -11.11
N GLN A 32 9.97 -13.60 -9.97
CA GLN A 32 9.60 -12.18 -9.93
C GLN A 32 10.63 -11.28 -10.62
N ASP A 33 11.93 -11.61 -10.52
CA ASP A 33 12.98 -10.92 -11.30
C ASP A 33 12.79 -11.18 -12.81
N LYS A 34 12.53 -12.43 -13.23
CA LYS A 34 12.24 -12.75 -14.64
C LYS A 34 11.01 -12.00 -15.17
N LEU A 35 9.94 -11.92 -14.38
CA LEU A 35 8.76 -11.14 -14.72
C LEU A 35 9.08 -9.65 -14.87
N THR A 36 9.88 -9.09 -13.95
CA THR A 36 10.33 -7.70 -14.06
C THR A 36 11.18 -7.48 -15.31
N GLY A 37 12.10 -8.40 -15.62
CA GLY A 37 12.90 -8.36 -16.83
C GLY A 37 12.06 -8.45 -18.11
N ALA A 38 11.02 -9.27 -18.12
CA ALA A 38 10.06 -9.36 -19.22
C ALA A 38 9.25 -8.07 -19.40
N LEU A 39 8.82 -7.42 -18.30
CA LEU A 39 8.13 -6.13 -18.34
C LEU A 39 9.01 -5.00 -18.89
N ILE A 40 10.29 -4.96 -18.51
CA ILE A 40 11.26 -4.01 -19.08
C ILE A 40 11.47 -4.29 -20.57
N GLY A 41 11.58 -5.56 -20.97
CA GLY A 41 11.66 -5.95 -22.38
C GLY A 41 10.41 -5.56 -23.17
N LEU A 42 9.23 -5.72 -22.59
CA LEU A 42 7.97 -5.24 -23.16
C LEU A 42 7.98 -3.72 -23.32
N ALA A 43 8.39 -2.98 -22.29
CA ALA A 43 8.48 -1.53 -22.36
C ALA A 43 9.43 -1.05 -23.46
N ARG A 44 10.62 -1.66 -23.60
CA ARG A 44 11.56 -1.36 -24.69
C ARG A 44 10.99 -1.64 -26.08
N ALA A 45 10.18 -2.70 -26.22
CA ALA A 45 9.52 -3.00 -27.49
C ALA A 45 8.45 -1.96 -27.89
N THR A 46 7.98 -1.13 -26.95
CA THR A 46 7.04 -0.05 -27.26
C THR A 46 7.67 1.15 -27.94
N GLU A 47 9.00 1.30 -27.90
CA GLU A 47 9.70 2.43 -28.52
C GLU A 47 9.50 2.44 -30.05
N GLY A 48 8.87 3.48 -30.58
CA GLY A 48 8.46 3.60 -31.99
C GLY A 48 7.21 2.79 -32.35
N ASN A 49 6.59 2.12 -31.37
CA ASN A 49 5.38 1.30 -31.50
C ASN A 49 4.30 1.71 -30.48
N GLU A 50 4.35 2.94 -29.96
CA GLU A 50 3.49 3.41 -28.88
C GLU A 50 2.00 3.38 -29.28
N TYR A 51 1.71 3.54 -30.57
CA TYR A 51 0.38 3.46 -31.15
C TYR A 51 -0.24 2.04 -31.11
N LEU A 52 0.56 1.00 -30.84
CA LEU A 52 0.12 -0.38 -30.71
C LEU A 52 -0.20 -0.79 -29.26
N ILE A 53 0.04 0.09 -28.28
CA ILE A 53 -0.29 -0.14 -26.88
C ILE A 53 -1.82 -0.11 -26.71
N THR A 54 -2.38 -1.18 -26.16
CA THR A 54 -3.81 -1.30 -25.88
C THR A 54 -4.09 -1.24 -24.38
N GLY A 55 -5.36 -1.11 -23.99
CA GLY A 55 -5.77 -1.21 -22.58
C GLY A 55 -5.38 -2.55 -21.93
N ASP A 56 -5.38 -3.64 -22.70
CA ASP A 56 -4.92 -4.94 -22.21
C ASP A 56 -3.40 -4.99 -22.02
N THR A 57 -2.64 -4.32 -22.89
CA THR A 57 -1.18 -4.12 -22.71
C THR A 57 -0.91 -3.39 -21.40
N SER A 58 -1.60 -2.29 -21.13
CA SER A 58 -1.45 -1.52 -19.89
C SER A 58 -1.88 -2.33 -18.66
N ARG A 59 -3.01 -3.04 -18.73
CA ARG A 59 -3.48 -3.92 -17.64
C ARG A 59 -2.46 -5.02 -17.32
N LEU A 60 -1.83 -5.60 -18.33
CA LEU A 60 -0.82 -6.63 -18.13
C LEU A 60 0.43 -6.09 -17.41
N VAL A 61 0.84 -4.86 -17.70
CA VAL A 61 1.93 -4.18 -16.98
C VAL A 61 1.54 -3.91 -15.52
N LEU A 62 0.31 -3.45 -15.26
CA LEU A 62 -0.22 -3.27 -13.90
C LEU A 62 -0.21 -4.59 -13.10
N GLU A 63 -0.77 -5.66 -13.68
CA GLU A 63 -0.79 -7.01 -13.08
C GLU A 63 0.63 -7.47 -12.75
N GLY A 64 1.56 -7.32 -13.69
CA GLY A 64 2.96 -7.71 -13.54
C GLY A 64 3.68 -6.97 -12.41
N LEU A 65 3.56 -5.64 -12.38
CA LEU A 65 4.16 -4.82 -11.33
C LEU A 65 3.55 -5.14 -9.96
N PHE A 66 2.23 -5.19 -9.85
CA PHE A 66 1.56 -5.43 -8.57
C PHE A 66 1.84 -6.84 -8.03
N THR A 67 1.88 -7.87 -8.89
CA THR A 67 2.27 -9.24 -8.52
C THR A 67 3.62 -9.32 -7.79
N THR A 68 4.54 -8.38 -8.07
CA THR A 68 5.90 -8.35 -7.51
C THR A 68 6.04 -7.47 -6.25
N VAL A 69 4.96 -6.83 -5.80
CA VAL A 69 4.90 -6.15 -4.50
C VAL A 69 5.06 -7.15 -3.36
N THR A 70 5.70 -6.72 -2.26
CA THR A 70 5.93 -7.56 -1.08
C THR A 70 4.61 -8.12 -0.54
N ASN A 71 4.60 -9.44 -0.29
CA ASN A 71 3.45 -10.18 0.26
C ASN A 71 2.20 -10.22 -0.64
N VAL A 72 2.35 -10.07 -1.98
CA VAL A 72 1.25 -10.28 -2.94
C VAL A 72 1.20 -11.73 -3.43
N ASN A 73 2.26 -12.20 -4.11
CA ASN A 73 2.22 -13.49 -4.81
C ASN A 73 3.43 -14.37 -4.50
N PHE A 74 3.17 -15.58 -4.02
CA PHE A 74 4.14 -16.62 -3.68
C PHE A 74 4.02 -17.86 -4.58
N ASN A 75 3.13 -17.83 -5.58
CA ASN A 75 2.78 -18.97 -6.42
C ASN A 75 3.54 -18.94 -7.75
N ASN A 76 4.58 -19.78 -7.84
CA ASN A 76 5.45 -19.89 -9.00
C ASN A 76 4.69 -20.16 -10.31
N ASP A 77 3.60 -20.93 -10.28
CA ASP A 77 2.85 -21.28 -11.49
C ASP A 77 2.15 -20.06 -12.06
N THR A 78 1.51 -19.25 -11.20
CA THR A 78 0.84 -18.01 -11.62
C THR A 78 1.82 -16.97 -12.13
N ILE A 79 3.00 -16.85 -11.50
CA ILE A 79 4.05 -15.93 -11.95
C ILE A 79 4.61 -16.39 -13.31
N THR A 80 4.82 -17.69 -13.50
CA THR A 80 5.28 -18.25 -14.77
C THR A 80 4.29 -18.00 -15.90
N GLU A 81 2.99 -18.15 -15.64
CA GLU A 81 1.97 -17.85 -16.63
C GLU A 81 1.91 -16.35 -16.97
N LEU A 82 2.08 -15.48 -15.97
CA LEU A 82 2.13 -14.04 -16.21
C LEU A 82 3.35 -13.63 -17.05
N ILE A 83 4.51 -14.26 -16.83
CA ILE A 83 5.70 -14.07 -17.69
C ILE A 83 5.37 -14.42 -19.15
N ARG A 84 4.75 -15.59 -19.40
CA ARG A 84 4.38 -15.99 -20.77
C ARG A 84 3.44 -14.99 -21.43
N ARG A 85 2.46 -14.47 -20.69
CA ARG A 85 1.53 -13.44 -21.20
C ARG A 85 2.28 -12.17 -21.59
N VAL A 86 3.22 -11.70 -20.77
CA VAL A 86 4.06 -10.51 -21.06
C VAL A 86 4.94 -10.75 -22.28
N GLU A 87 5.58 -11.90 -22.38
CA GLU A 87 6.44 -12.25 -23.51
C GLU A 87 5.65 -12.33 -24.83
N LYS A 88 4.46 -12.95 -24.79
CA LYS A 88 3.56 -13.02 -25.96
C LYS A 88 3.07 -11.63 -26.39
N GLU A 89 2.76 -10.76 -25.43
CA GLU A 89 2.34 -9.39 -25.75
C GLU A 89 3.48 -8.58 -26.37
N ARG A 90 4.71 -8.80 -25.90
CA ARG A 90 5.90 -8.21 -26.53
C ARG A 90 6.10 -8.74 -27.95
N GLU A 91 5.94 -10.04 -28.18
CA GLU A 91 5.98 -10.64 -29.54
C GLU A 91 4.95 -10.04 -30.48
N ARG A 92 3.75 -9.71 -29.96
CA ARG A 92 2.71 -9.02 -30.73
C ARG A 92 3.14 -7.62 -31.18
N LEU A 93 3.88 -6.88 -30.35
CA LEU A 93 4.31 -5.51 -30.65
C LEU A 93 5.44 -5.46 -31.68
N VAL A 94 6.36 -6.42 -31.65
CA VAL A 94 7.54 -6.45 -32.52
C VAL A 94 7.75 -7.82 -33.18
N PRO A 95 6.78 -8.30 -33.99
CA PRO A 95 6.79 -9.67 -34.52
C PRO A 95 8.03 -9.95 -35.39
N ASP A 96 8.47 -8.97 -36.17
CA ASP A 96 9.62 -9.10 -37.07
C ASP A 96 10.95 -9.26 -36.31
N CYS A 97 11.04 -8.77 -35.06
CA CYS A 97 12.24 -8.93 -34.25
C CYS A 97 12.49 -10.38 -33.81
N PHE A 98 11.46 -11.22 -33.76
CA PHE A 98 11.58 -12.63 -33.34
C PHE A 98 11.88 -13.59 -34.49
N VAL A 99 11.76 -13.13 -35.74
CA VAL A 99 12.21 -13.85 -36.94
C VAL A 99 13.59 -13.40 -37.43
N CYS A 100 14.13 -12.30 -36.87
CA CYS A 100 15.48 -11.84 -37.15
C CYS A 100 16.53 -12.87 -36.69
N THR A 101 17.42 -13.26 -37.61
CA THR A 101 18.52 -14.20 -37.33
C THR A 101 19.66 -13.59 -36.50
N VAL A 102 19.66 -12.27 -36.33
CA VAL A 102 20.63 -11.53 -35.51
C VAL A 102 19.88 -10.84 -34.37
N SER A 103 20.10 -11.31 -33.14
CA SER A 103 19.54 -10.65 -31.94
C SER A 103 20.21 -9.29 -31.74
N CYS A 104 19.45 -8.20 -31.87
CA CYS A 104 19.92 -6.86 -31.54
C CYS A 104 19.86 -6.53 -30.04
N GLY A 105 19.35 -7.45 -29.20
CA GLY A 105 19.27 -7.27 -27.74
C GLY A 105 18.19 -6.30 -27.26
N LYS A 106 17.72 -5.40 -28.13
CA LYS A 106 16.81 -4.29 -27.79
C LYS A 106 15.52 -4.72 -27.10
N ASN A 107 14.91 -5.80 -27.60
CA ASN A 107 13.59 -6.28 -27.16
C ASN A 107 13.68 -7.57 -26.33
N ASN A 108 14.88 -8.02 -25.95
CA ASN A 108 15.03 -9.20 -25.11
C ASN A 108 14.51 -8.92 -23.69
N ASN A 109 14.23 -9.98 -22.93
CA ASN A 109 13.99 -9.81 -21.50
C ASN A 109 15.24 -9.17 -20.89
N TYR A 110 15.06 -8.13 -20.10
CA TYR A 110 16.16 -7.48 -19.41
C TYR A 110 16.72 -8.42 -18.34
N ASP A 111 18.05 -8.56 -18.30
CA ASP A 111 18.70 -9.31 -17.23
C ASP A 111 18.74 -8.44 -15.97
N MET A 112 17.96 -8.82 -14.96
CA MET A 112 17.89 -8.06 -13.71
C MET A 112 19.23 -8.00 -12.96
N ASN A 113 20.19 -8.89 -13.25
CA ASN A 113 21.54 -8.78 -12.69
C ASN A 113 22.22 -7.46 -13.11
N ASN A 114 21.91 -6.93 -14.31
CA ASN A 114 22.42 -5.63 -14.74
C ASN A 114 21.95 -4.49 -13.83
N LEU A 115 20.78 -4.62 -13.16
CA LEU A 115 20.34 -3.66 -12.14
C LEU A 115 20.99 -3.98 -10.79
N TRP A 116 20.96 -5.24 -10.37
CA TRP A 116 21.44 -5.65 -9.04
C TRP A 116 22.95 -5.47 -8.84
N GLU A 117 23.74 -5.61 -9.91
CA GLU A 117 25.19 -5.49 -9.92
C GLU A 117 25.69 -4.14 -10.46
N ALA A 118 24.79 -3.23 -10.82
CA ALA A 118 25.15 -1.88 -11.25
C ALA A 118 25.91 -1.11 -10.15
N ASP A 119 26.54 -0.01 -10.58
CA ASP A 119 27.03 1.04 -9.68
C ASP A 119 25.99 1.36 -8.60
N GLU A 120 26.45 1.61 -7.38
CA GLU A 120 25.57 1.69 -6.22
C GLU A 120 24.54 2.83 -6.33
N ASP A 121 24.93 3.99 -6.90
CA ASP A 121 24.04 5.14 -7.06
C ASP A 121 23.05 4.91 -8.20
N VAL A 122 23.51 4.35 -9.31
CA VAL A 122 22.63 3.94 -10.44
C VAL A 122 21.62 2.89 -9.98
N ARG A 123 22.07 1.86 -9.25
CA ARG A 123 21.22 0.83 -8.66
C ARG A 123 20.20 1.41 -7.70
N SER A 124 20.62 2.37 -6.87
CA SER A 124 19.76 3.07 -5.91
C SER A 124 18.63 3.83 -6.62
N LEU A 125 18.96 4.64 -7.62
CA LEU A 125 17.98 5.41 -8.39
C LEU A 125 17.04 4.51 -9.21
N LYS A 126 17.57 3.50 -9.91
CA LYS A 126 16.73 2.52 -10.63
C LYS A 126 15.80 1.75 -9.69
N SER A 127 16.24 1.47 -8.47
CA SER A 127 15.42 0.82 -7.44
C SER A 127 14.33 1.74 -6.91
N LEU A 128 14.62 3.02 -6.70
CA LEU A 128 13.60 4.02 -6.37
C LEU A 128 12.52 4.09 -7.45
N ILE A 129 12.90 4.09 -8.73
CA ILE A 129 11.94 4.06 -9.85
C ILE A 129 11.13 2.77 -9.80
N LEU A 130 11.79 1.60 -9.78
CA LEU A 130 11.13 0.29 -9.84
C LEU A 130 10.16 0.08 -8.68
N PHE A 131 10.60 0.37 -7.45
CA PHE A 131 9.78 0.19 -6.26
C PHE A 131 8.69 1.25 -6.16
N GLY A 132 8.95 2.48 -6.61
CA GLY A 132 7.92 3.50 -6.76
C GLY A 132 6.82 3.05 -7.72
N ILE A 133 7.14 2.65 -8.95
CA ILE A 133 6.12 2.24 -9.93
C ILE A 133 5.38 0.96 -9.55
N ARG A 134 5.97 0.06 -8.74
CA ARG A 134 5.23 -1.06 -8.13
C ARG A 134 4.12 -0.58 -7.19
N GLY A 135 4.39 0.45 -6.40
CA GLY A 135 3.39 1.11 -5.56
C GLY A 135 2.31 1.82 -6.39
N VAL A 136 2.71 2.60 -7.39
CA VAL A 136 1.75 3.29 -8.30
C VAL A 136 0.85 2.29 -9.02
N ALA A 137 1.41 1.16 -9.47
CA ALA A 137 0.66 0.11 -10.16
C ALA A 137 -0.42 -0.51 -9.27
N ALA A 138 -0.19 -0.65 -7.96
CA ALA A 138 -1.21 -1.14 -7.04
C ALA A 138 -2.42 -0.19 -6.98
N TYR A 139 -2.19 1.12 -6.87
CA TYR A 139 -3.28 2.10 -6.86
C TYR A 139 -4.00 2.20 -8.21
N ALA A 140 -3.24 2.20 -9.31
CA ALA A 140 -3.81 2.22 -10.66
C ALA A 140 -4.63 0.96 -10.94
N TYR A 141 -4.21 -0.19 -10.42
CA TYR A 141 -4.97 -1.44 -10.52
C TYR A 141 -6.34 -1.32 -9.84
N HIS A 142 -6.40 -0.83 -8.60
CA HIS A 142 -7.68 -0.64 -7.89
C HIS A 142 -8.59 0.38 -8.58
N ALA A 143 -8.04 1.47 -9.11
CA ALA A 143 -8.83 2.41 -9.91
C ALA A 143 -9.41 1.72 -11.15
N ALA A 144 -8.60 0.91 -11.85
CA ALA A 144 -9.01 0.19 -13.05
C ALA A 144 -10.06 -0.91 -12.77
N VAL A 145 -10.02 -1.56 -11.60
CA VAL A 145 -11.07 -2.49 -11.15
C VAL A 145 -12.43 -1.80 -11.06
N LEU A 146 -12.46 -0.53 -10.67
CA LEU A 146 -13.65 0.31 -10.64
C LEU A 146 -13.99 0.97 -12.00
N GLY A 147 -13.23 0.67 -13.06
CA GLY A 147 -13.43 1.24 -14.39
C GLY A 147 -12.79 2.62 -14.61
N TYR A 148 -11.96 3.10 -13.67
CA TYR A 148 -11.27 4.38 -13.77
C TYR A 148 -9.83 4.17 -14.28
N THR A 149 -9.50 4.77 -15.41
CA THR A 149 -8.14 4.71 -16.01
C THR A 149 -7.68 6.08 -16.45
N ASP A 150 -6.37 6.29 -16.52
CA ASP A 150 -5.76 7.52 -17.03
C ASP A 150 -4.57 7.20 -17.94
N ASP A 151 -4.59 7.73 -19.16
CA ASP A 151 -3.59 7.42 -20.17
C ASP A 151 -2.19 7.96 -19.82
N THR A 152 -2.10 9.07 -19.08
CA THR A 152 -0.80 9.59 -18.63
C THR A 152 -0.15 8.61 -17.66
N ILE A 153 -0.92 8.11 -16.69
CA ILE A 153 -0.44 7.11 -15.73
C ILE A 153 -0.05 5.82 -16.46
N ASN A 154 -0.92 5.33 -17.35
CA ASN A 154 -0.68 4.09 -18.11
C ASN A 154 0.58 4.17 -18.98
N ARG A 155 0.80 5.29 -19.67
CA ARG A 155 1.99 5.51 -20.51
C ARG A 155 3.27 5.63 -19.67
N PHE A 156 3.18 6.23 -18.48
CA PHE A 156 4.35 6.43 -17.63
C PHE A 156 4.98 5.12 -17.16
N PHE A 157 4.21 4.04 -16.96
CA PHE A 157 4.79 2.74 -16.61
C PHE A 157 5.80 2.25 -17.65
N PHE A 158 5.51 2.45 -18.95
CA PHE A 158 6.42 2.08 -20.03
C PHE A 158 7.68 2.96 -20.01
N LYS A 159 7.51 4.28 -19.83
CA LYS A 159 8.64 5.22 -19.70
C LYS A 159 9.56 4.84 -18.52
N ALA A 160 9.01 4.56 -17.36
CA ALA A 160 9.77 4.21 -16.16
C ALA A 160 10.49 2.86 -16.29
N LEU A 161 9.81 1.83 -16.83
CA LEU A 161 10.42 0.53 -17.12
C LEU A 161 11.52 0.63 -18.18
N PHE A 162 11.32 1.46 -19.21
CA PHE A 162 12.33 1.75 -20.21
C PHE A 162 13.58 2.37 -19.58
N ALA A 163 13.41 3.41 -18.75
CA ALA A 163 14.49 4.08 -18.03
C ALA A 163 15.31 3.12 -17.16
N ILE A 164 14.66 2.19 -16.45
CA ILE A 164 15.35 1.14 -15.66
C ILE A 164 16.23 0.26 -16.57
N GLY A 165 15.75 -0.03 -17.78
CA GLY A 165 16.49 -0.81 -18.75
C GLY A 165 17.77 -0.12 -19.22
N MET A 166 17.84 1.21 -19.30
CA MET A 166 18.96 1.91 -19.95
C MET A 166 20.31 1.65 -19.27
N ASP A 167 21.30 1.18 -20.01
CA ASP A 167 22.60 0.75 -19.46
C ASP A 167 23.55 1.92 -19.19
N ASP A 168 23.35 3.06 -19.86
CA ASP A 168 24.22 4.23 -19.88
C ASP A 168 23.67 5.44 -19.10
N TRP A 169 22.50 5.31 -18.47
CA TRP A 169 21.87 6.39 -17.70
C TRP A 169 22.42 6.50 -16.28
N GLY A 170 22.82 7.72 -15.91
CA GLY A 170 23.35 8.07 -14.61
C GLY A 170 22.36 8.88 -13.77
N MET A 171 22.88 9.62 -12.79
CA MET A 171 22.05 10.41 -11.88
C MET A 171 21.26 11.51 -12.59
N ASP A 172 21.85 12.19 -13.58
CA ASP A 172 21.24 13.29 -14.32
C ASP A 172 19.98 12.86 -15.09
N GLU A 173 19.98 11.63 -15.62
CA GLU A 173 18.82 11.07 -16.32
C GLU A 173 17.82 10.40 -15.37
N LEU A 174 18.29 9.68 -14.35
CA LEU A 174 17.44 8.86 -13.50
C LEU A 174 16.72 9.64 -12.40
N LEU A 175 17.37 10.66 -11.80
CA LEU A 175 16.77 11.43 -10.71
C LEU A 175 15.50 12.19 -11.14
N PRO A 176 15.43 12.83 -12.34
CA PRO A 176 14.17 13.40 -12.83
C PRO A 176 13.05 12.36 -12.93
N ILE A 177 13.35 11.14 -13.38
CA ILE A 177 12.36 10.06 -13.45
C ILE A 177 11.89 9.66 -12.05
N VAL A 178 12.78 9.57 -11.06
CA VAL A 178 12.42 9.31 -9.65
C VAL A 178 11.38 10.32 -9.15
N LEU A 179 11.60 11.62 -9.40
CA LEU A 179 10.65 12.67 -9.01
C LEU A 179 9.34 12.63 -9.81
N GLU A 180 9.41 12.28 -11.10
CA GLU A 180 8.23 12.08 -11.94
C GLU A 180 7.38 10.88 -11.49
N VAL A 181 7.98 9.84 -10.89
CA VAL A 181 7.20 8.77 -10.23
C VAL A 181 6.33 9.37 -9.11
N GLY A 182 6.85 10.34 -8.36
CA GLY A 182 6.10 11.05 -7.32
C GLY A 182 4.93 11.86 -7.88
N GLU A 183 5.16 12.60 -8.97
CA GLU A 183 4.11 13.34 -9.69
C GLU A 183 2.99 12.40 -10.18
N ILE A 184 3.37 11.31 -10.83
CA ILE A 184 2.42 10.34 -11.39
C ILE A 184 1.69 9.61 -10.28
N ASN A 185 2.34 9.33 -9.15
CA ASN A 185 1.67 8.74 -8.00
C ASN A 185 0.64 9.71 -7.39
N LEU A 186 0.94 11.01 -7.30
CA LEU A 186 -0.05 12.01 -6.86
C LEU A 186 -1.30 11.96 -7.74
N LYS A 187 -1.13 11.93 -9.06
CA LYS A 187 -2.22 11.79 -10.03
C LYS A 187 -2.97 10.46 -9.84
N CYS A 188 -2.25 9.38 -9.58
CA CYS A 188 -2.81 8.05 -9.37
C CYS A 188 -3.64 7.95 -8.08
N MET A 189 -3.14 8.50 -6.97
CA MET A 189 -3.91 8.52 -5.73
C MET A 189 -5.15 9.41 -5.88
N ALA A 190 -5.08 10.53 -6.61
CA ALA A 190 -6.27 11.34 -6.94
C ALA A 190 -7.28 10.57 -7.81
N LEU A 191 -6.81 9.76 -8.77
CA LEU A 191 -7.68 8.91 -9.59
C LEU A 191 -8.39 7.84 -8.74
N LEU A 192 -7.66 7.18 -7.83
CA LEU A 192 -8.21 6.17 -6.94
C LEU A 192 -9.15 6.76 -5.88
N ASP A 193 -8.81 7.91 -5.31
CA ASP A 193 -9.68 8.65 -4.39
C ASP A 193 -11.02 8.98 -5.06
N ARG A 194 -11.00 9.52 -6.29
CA ARG A 194 -12.21 9.74 -7.09
C ARG A 194 -12.96 8.44 -7.36
N ALA A 195 -12.27 7.39 -7.79
CA ALA A 195 -12.91 6.10 -8.09
C ALA A 195 -13.66 5.54 -6.87
N ASN A 196 -13.03 5.57 -5.70
CA ASN A 196 -13.63 5.11 -4.45
C ASN A 196 -14.78 6.01 -4.00
N THR A 197 -14.59 7.33 -3.98
CA THR A 197 -15.59 8.28 -3.46
C THR A 197 -16.83 8.41 -4.36
N GLU A 198 -16.66 8.40 -5.69
CA GLU A 198 -17.79 8.41 -6.63
C GLU A 198 -18.57 7.10 -6.61
N THR A 199 -17.90 5.96 -6.36
CA THR A 199 -18.56 4.64 -6.32
C THR A 199 -19.22 4.36 -4.97
N TYR A 200 -18.57 4.71 -3.87
CA TYR A 200 -18.98 4.28 -2.52
C TYR A 200 -19.42 5.42 -1.58
N GLY A 201 -19.38 6.66 -2.06
CA GLY A 201 -19.63 7.87 -1.29
C GLY A 201 -18.40 8.36 -0.52
N ASN A 202 -18.44 9.62 -0.08
CA ASN A 202 -17.34 10.18 0.70
C ASN A 202 -17.25 9.55 2.09
N PRO A 203 -16.04 9.14 2.55
CA PRO A 203 -15.85 8.61 3.90
C PRO A 203 -16.38 9.56 4.97
N VAL A 204 -17.15 9.04 5.93
CA VAL A 204 -17.65 9.76 7.09
C VAL A 204 -17.06 9.20 8.38
N PRO A 205 -16.76 10.06 9.39
CA PRO A 205 -16.27 9.61 10.69
C PRO A 205 -17.13 8.48 11.26
N THR A 206 -16.50 7.35 11.52
CA THR A 206 -17.16 6.11 11.91
C THR A 206 -16.36 5.41 13.00
N GLN A 207 -17.01 5.14 14.12
CA GLN A 207 -16.51 4.23 15.14
C GLN A 207 -16.79 2.78 14.71
N VAL A 208 -15.79 1.91 14.84
CA VAL A 208 -15.82 0.52 14.41
C VAL A 208 -15.52 -0.38 15.60
N SER A 209 -16.36 -1.40 15.81
CA SER A 209 -16.20 -2.38 16.88
C SER A 209 -15.10 -3.40 16.56
N LEU A 210 -14.37 -3.83 17.59
CA LEU A 210 -13.48 -5.00 17.54
C LEU A 210 -14.12 -6.28 18.10
N THR A 211 -15.41 -6.22 18.47
CA THR A 211 -16.16 -7.42 18.89
C THR A 211 -16.57 -8.23 17.67
N VAL A 212 -16.34 -9.54 17.72
CA VAL A 212 -16.85 -10.50 16.74
C VAL A 212 -18.09 -11.16 17.32
N GLU A 213 -19.24 -10.96 16.69
CA GLU A 213 -20.51 -11.54 17.12
C GLU A 213 -20.51 -13.05 16.88
N LYS A 214 -21.26 -13.77 17.71
CA LYS A 214 -21.49 -15.21 17.54
C LYS A 214 -22.08 -15.56 16.18
N GLY A 215 -21.77 -16.77 15.70
CA GLY A 215 -22.24 -17.32 14.43
C GLY A 215 -21.25 -17.15 13.28
N PRO A 216 -21.61 -17.63 12.07
CA PRO A 216 -20.72 -17.66 10.92
C PRO A 216 -20.24 -16.27 10.52
N PHE A 217 -18.96 -16.16 10.18
CA PHE A 217 -18.40 -14.91 9.68
C PHE A 217 -17.30 -15.13 8.65
N ILE A 218 -16.95 -14.08 7.90
CA ILE A 218 -15.84 -14.03 6.95
C ILE A 218 -14.96 -12.83 7.32
N VAL A 219 -13.64 -13.02 7.27
CA VAL A 219 -12.68 -11.92 7.38
C VAL A 219 -12.17 -11.56 5.98
N ILE A 220 -12.23 -10.28 5.61
CA ILE A 220 -11.66 -9.76 4.36
C ILE A 220 -10.48 -8.84 4.67
N SER A 221 -9.36 -9.08 3.99
CA SER A 221 -8.09 -8.41 4.18
C SER A 221 -7.55 -7.92 2.84
N GLY A 222 -6.76 -6.84 2.88
CA GLY A 222 -6.22 -6.20 1.69
C GLY A 222 -6.75 -4.77 1.54
N HIS A 223 -6.96 -4.31 0.30
CA HIS A 223 -7.38 -2.92 0.03
C HIS A 223 -8.62 -2.82 -0.87
N ASP A 224 -8.95 -3.86 -1.63
CA ASP A 224 -9.94 -3.75 -2.70
C ASP A 224 -11.39 -3.63 -2.18
N LEU A 225 -11.99 -2.46 -2.37
CA LEU A 225 -13.35 -2.18 -1.93
C LEU A 225 -14.41 -2.80 -2.85
N TYR A 226 -14.06 -3.09 -4.11
CA TYR A 226 -14.96 -3.78 -5.04
C TYR A 226 -15.21 -5.23 -4.63
N ASP A 227 -14.16 -5.95 -4.24
CA ASP A 227 -14.29 -7.31 -3.71
C ASP A 227 -15.12 -7.35 -2.42
N LEU A 228 -14.96 -6.36 -1.54
CA LEU A 228 -15.84 -6.23 -0.37
C LEU A 228 -17.29 -6.00 -0.78
N LYS A 229 -17.55 -5.10 -1.73
CA LYS A 229 -18.90 -4.82 -2.24
C LYS A 229 -19.56 -6.09 -2.81
N GLN A 230 -18.85 -6.82 -3.67
CA GLN A 230 -19.30 -8.07 -4.25
C GLN A 230 -19.56 -9.14 -3.18
N LEU A 231 -18.67 -9.25 -2.17
CA LEU A 231 -18.85 -10.17 -1.05
C LEU A 231 -20.09 -9.80 -0.22
N LEU A 232 -20.31 -8.53 0.09
CA LEU A 232 -21.47 -8.05 0.84
C LEU A 232 -22.79 -8.34 0.11
N GLU A 233 -22.82 -8.18 -1.21
CA GLU A 233 -23.98 -8.50 -2.05
C GLU A 233 -24.28 -9.99 -2.04
N GLN A 234 -23.27 -10.84 -2.22
CA GLN A 234 -23.44 -12.29 -2.26
C GLN A 234 -23.73 -12.90 -0.89
N THR A 235 -23.34 -12.25 0.21
CA THR A 235 -23.58 -12.72 1.58
C THR A 235 -24.84 -12.16 2.22
N LYS A 236 -25.51 -11.22 1.54
CA LYS A 236 -26.76 -10.62 2.02
C LYS A 236 -27.79 -11.71 2.35
N ASP A 237 -28.39 -11.59 3.53
CA ASP A 237 -29.43 -12.49 4.05
C ASP A 237 -29.00 -13.95 4.25
N LYS A 238 -27.69 -14.26 4.23
CA LYS A 238 -27.16 -15.62 4.49
C LYS A 238 -26.84 -15.91 5.96
N GLY A 239 -27.02 -14.94 6.85
CA GLY A 239 -26.66 -15.07 8.27
C GLY A 239 -25.14 -15.16 8.51
N ILE A 240 -24.34 -14.55 7.63
CA ILE A 240 -22.88 -14.50 7.73
C ILE A 240 -22.47 -13.06 7.99
N ASN A 241 -21.74 -12.81 9.07
CA ASN A 241 -21.16 -11.50 9.35
C ASN A 241 -19.85 -11.29 8.60
N ILE A 242 -19.57 -10.07 8.16
CA ILE A 242 -18.34 -9.68 7.47
C ILE A 242 -17.52 -8.77 8.38
N TYR A 243 -16.24 -9.11 8.53
CA TYR A 243 -15.26 -8.35 9.29
C TYR A 243 -14.11 -7.92 8.38
N THR A 244 -13.73 -6.66 8.47
CA THR A 244 -12.53 -6.14 7.80
C THR A 244 -11.28 -6.55 8.60
N HIS A 245 -10.12 -6.59 7.96
CA HIS A 245 -8.83 -6.77 8.62
C HIS A 245 -7.77 -5.88 7.95
N GLY A 246 -6.89 -5.30 8.77
CA GLY A 246 -5.80 -4.43 8.31
C GLY A 246 -6.31 -3.25 7.47
N GLU A 247 -5.81 -3.14 6.24
CA GLU A 247 -6.12 -2.03 5.33
C GLU A 247 -7.56 -2.00 4.81
N MET A 248 -8.41 -2.97 5.18
CA MET A 248 -9.84 -2.92 4.88
C MET A 248 -10.64 -2.11 5.92
N LEU A 249 -10.07 -1.73 7.07
CA LEU A 249 -10.77 -0.95 8.11
C LEU A 249 -11.49 0.30 7.57
N PRO A 250 -10.89 1.11 6.68
CA PRO A 250 -11.53 2.34 6.18
C PRO A 250 -12.83 2.08 5.40
N ALA A 251 -13.09 0.86 4.93
CA ALA A 251 -14.33 0.51 4.25
C ALA A 251 -15.59 0.86 5.08
N HIS A 252 -15.48 0.82 6.41
CA HIS A 252 -16.57 1.18 7.34
C HIS A 252 -16.99 2.64 7.25
N ALA A 253 -16.14 3.54 6.73
CA ALA A 253 -16.46 4.95 6.58
C ALA A 253 -17.26 5.26 5.31
N TYR A 254 -17.27 4.36 4.32
CA TYR A 254 -17.94 4.59 3.03
C TYR A 254 -19.45 4.32 3.14
N PRO A 255 -20.33 5.30 2.87
CA PRO A 255 -21.79 5.16 3.03
C PRO A 255 -22.40 3.96 2.31
N GLU A 256 -21.97 3.69 1.07
CA GLU A 256 -22.53 2.60 0.25
C GLU A 256 -22.13 1.20 0.71
N LEU A 257 -21.05 1.09 1.50
CA LEU A 257 -20.58 -0.16 2.10
C LEU A 257 -21.14 -0.33 3.52
N LYS A 258 -21.14 0.74 4.33
CA LYS A 258 -21.64 0.71 5.71
C LYS A 258 -23.14 0.44 5.81
N LYS A 259 -23.92 0.69 4.76
CA LYS A 259 -25.37 0.40 4.74
C LYS A 259 -25.70 -1.10 4.89
N TYR A 260 -24.73 -1.99 4.65
CA TYR A 260 -24.91 -3.43 4.86
C TYR A 260 -24.73 -3.76 6.35
N LEU A 261 -25.84 -4.08 7.04
CA LEU A 261 -25.85 -4.30 8.49
C LEU A 261 -25.01 -5.51 8.95
N HIS A 262 -24.68 -6.43 8.04
CA HIS A 262 -23.80 -7.56 8.30
C HIS A 262 -22.32 -7.24 8.06
N LEU A 263 -21.95 -6.02 7.64
CA LEU A 263 -20.59 -5.49 7.80
C LEU A 263 -20.44 -4.99 9.26
N LYS A 264 -19.86 -5.82 10.12
CA LYS A 264 -20.00 -5.66 11.59
C LYS A 264 -18.89 -4.88 12.27
N GLY A 265 -17.64 -5.13 11.89
CA GLY A 265 -16.50 -4.56 12.59
C GLY A 265 -15.17 -4.88 11.94
N ASN A 266 -14.10 -4.67 12.69
CA ASN A 266 -12.74 -5.00 12.26
C ASN A 266 -12.18 -6.12 13.13
N PHE A 267 -11.72 -7.19 12.49
CA PHE A 267 -11.03 -8.30 13.12
C PHE A 267 -9.53 -7.99 13.22
N GLY A 268 -8.97 -8.12 14.42
CA GLY A 268 -7.52 -8.06 14.63
C GLY A 268 -6.89 -6.69 14.38
N THR A 269 -5.61 -6.71 14.02
CA THR A 269 -4.76 -5.51 13.92
C THR A 269 -4.05 -5.42 12.56
N ALA A 270 -2.80 -4.95 12.51
CA ALA A 270 -2.04 -4.85 11.27
C ALA A 270 -1.58 -6.23 10.77
N TRP A 271 -1.24 -6.27 9.48
CA TRP A 271 -0.98 -7.50 8.73
C TRP A 271 0.03 -8.45 9.37
N GLN A 272 1.06 -7.96 10.06
CA GLN A 272 2.11 -8.83 10.60
C GLN A 272 1.62 -9.74 11.73
N ASN A 273 0.50 -9.41 12.37
CA ASN A 273 -0.08 -10.20 13.46
C ASN A 273 -0.98 -11.33 12.95
N GLN A 274 -1.28 -11.37 11.64
CA GLN A 274 -2.24 -12.30 11.03
C GLN A 274 -1.98 -13.77 11.39
N GLN A 275 -0.72 -14.22 11.46
CA GLN A 275 -0.42 -15.62 11.77
C GLN A 275 -0.76 -16.02 13.21
N LYS A 276 -0.86 -15.05 14.11
CA LYS A 276 -1.32 -15.23 15.50
C LYS A 276 -2.83 -15.04 15.58
N GLU A 277 -3.34 -13.99 14.93
CA GLU A 277 -4.76 -13.62 14.98
C GLU A 277 -5.66 -14.62 14.23
N PHE A 278 -5.15 -15.23 13.15
CA PHE A 278 -5.89 -16.25 12.39
C PHE A 278 -5.63 -17.67 12.88
N ALA A 279 -4.80 -17.85 13.91
CA ALA A 279 -4.62 -19.18 14.49
C ALA A 279 -5.97 -19.69 15.02
N ASP A 280 -6.41 -20.84 14.50
CA ASP A 280 -7.65 -21.51 14.89
C ASP A 280 -8.93 -20.68 14.69
N ILE A 281 -8.88 -19.64 13.86
CA ILE A 281 -10.04 -18.81 13.54
C ILE A 281 -11.16 -19.67 12.91
N PRO A 282 -12.40 -19.69 13.45
CA PRO A 282 -13.49 -20.49 12.89
C PRO A 282 -14.19 -19.78 11.72
N ALA A 283 -13.42 -19.13 10.85
CA ALA A 283 -13.90 -18.39 9.69
C ALA A 283 -12.90 -18.44 8.53
N PRO A 284 -13.34 -18.35 7.27
CA PRO A 284 -12.45 -18.12 6.15
C PRO A 284 -11.89 -16.69 6.13
N VAL A 285 -10.72 -16.55 5.54
CA VAL A 285 -10.05 -15.27 5.32
C VAL A 285 -9.84 -15.07 3.82
N LEU A 286 -10.40 -13.99 3.26
CA LEU A 286 -10.24 -13.59 1.86
C LEU A 286 -9.19 -12.48 1.76
N PHE A 287 -8.14 -12.70 0.99
CA PHE A 287 -7.11 -11.70 0.68
C PHE A 287 -7.32 -11.10 -0.70
N THR A 288 -7.66 -9.82 -0.75
CA THR A 288 -7.83 -9.05 -2.00
C THR A 288 -6.51 -8.47 -2.52
N THR A 289 -5.57 -8.22 -1.62
CA THR A 289 -4.21 -7.72 -1.93
C THR A 289 -3.19 -8.25 -0.93
N ASN A 290 -1.96 -7.73 -0.97
CA ASN A 290 -1.03 -7.84 0.16
C ASN A 290 -1.62 -7.22 1.44
N CYS A 291 -1.18 -7.61 2.63
CA CYS A 291 -0.02 -8.46 2.91
C CYS A 291 -0.44 -9.88 3.35
N LEU A 292 -0.36 -10.85 2.44
CA LEU A 292 -0.47 -12.26 2.77
C LEU A 292 0.88 -12.77 3.31
N MET A 293 0.90 -13.24 4.56
CA MET A 293 2.04 -14.01 5.07
C MET A 293 1.86 -15.48 4.71
N PRO A 294 2.94 -16.28 4.62
CA PRO A 294 2.83 -17.74 4.46
C PRO A 294 1.81 -18.33 5.46
N PRO A 295 0.68 -18.89 5.00
CA PRO A 295 -0.35 -19.41 5.90
C PRO A 295 0.18 -20.54 6.77
N LYS A 296 -0.20 -20.56 8.05
CA LYS A 296 0.11 -21.69 8.94
C LYS A 296 -0.88 -22.83 8.70
N LYS A 297 -0.43 -24.06 8.97
CA LYS A 297 -1.26 -25.28 8.85
C LYS A 297 -2.59 -25.21 9.62
N SER A 298 -2.65 -24.45 10.72
CA SER A 298 -3.87 -24.33 11.54
C SER A 298 -5.03 -23.63 10.85
N TYR A 299 -4.79 -22.82 9.81
CA TYR A 299 -5.84 -22.08 9.10
C TYR A 299 -5.66 -22.04 7.57
N ALA A 300 -4.63 -22.70 7.02
CA ALA A 300 -4.39 -22.71 5.58
C ALA A 300 -5.59 -23.25 4.77
N ASP A 301 -6.38 -24.16 5.34
CA ASP A 301 -7.56 -24.77 4.71
C ASP A 301 -8.76 -23.82 4.49
N ARG A 302 -8.65 -22.58 4.97
CA ARG A 302 -9.69 -21.55 4.90
C ARG A 302 -9.15 -20.18 4.47
N VAL A 303 -7.96 -20.14 3.86
CA VAL A 303 -7.43 -18.94 3.21
C VAL A 303 -7.82 -18.95 1.73
N PHE A 304 -8.41 -17.85 1.29
CA PHE A 304 -8.80 -17.61 -0.09
C PHE A 304 -8.04 -16.40 -0.61
N THR A 305 -7.64 -16.48 -1.88
CA THR A 305 -6.98 -15.37 -2.59
C THR A 305 -7.85 -14.94 -3.76
N THR A 306 -7.68 -13.71 -4.22
CA THR A 306 -8.33 -13.18 -5.42
C THR A 306 -7.36 -12.18 -6.07
N GLU A 307 -7.70 -11.68 -7.26
CA GLU A 307 -6.88 -10.70 -7.98
C GLU A 307 -5.45 -11.18 -8.26
N VAL A 308 -4.46 -10.34 -8.01
CA VAL A 308 -3.04 -10.67 -8.19
C VAL A 308 -2.46 -11.46 -7.01
N VAL A 309 -3.21 -11.61 -5.90
CA VAL A 309 -2.78 -12.37 -4.73
C VAL A 309 -2.82 -13.85 -5.06
N SER A 310 -1.72 -14.55 -4.77
CA SER A 310 -1.71 -16.01 -4.90
C SER A 310 -0.70 -16.65 -3.97
N TYR A 311 -1.06 -17.81 -3.45
CA TYR A 311 -0.18 -18.67 -2.66
C TYR A 311 -0.43 -20.12 -3.09
N PRO A 312 0.61 -20.98 -3.18
CA PRO A 312 0.44 -22.36 -3.58
C PRO A 312 -0.63 -23.09 -2.76
N GLU A 313 -1.41 -23.96 -3.41
CA GLU A 313 -2.43 -24.82 -2.79
C GLU A 313 -3.65 -24.09 -2.20
N MET A 314 -3.68 -22.75 -2.22
CA MET A 314 -4.84 -21.99 -1.74
C MET A 314 -5.88 -21.86 -2.85
N VAL A 315 -7.16 -21.81 -2.46
CA VAL A 315 -8.24 -21.55 -3.42
C VAL A 315 -8.15 -20.11 -3.90
N HIS A 316 -8.18 -19.92 -5.22
CA HIS A 316 -8.16 -18.62 -5.86
C HIS A 316 -9.52 -18.30 -6.47
N ILE A 317 -10.12 -17.18 -6.07
CA ILE A 317 -11.37 -16.66 -6.61
C ILE A 317 -11.05 -15.89 -7.89
N GLY A 318 -11.66 -16.33 -8.99
CA GLY A 318 -11.42 -15.76 -10.31
C GLY A 318 -12.08 -14.40 -10.54
N LYS A 319 -11.93 -13.90 -11.78
CA LYS A 319 -12.42 -12.58 -12.22
C LYS A 319 -13.94 -12.39 -12.09
N GLU A 320 -14.71 -13.48 -12.13
CA GLU A 320 -16.17 -13.45 -11.97
C GLU A 320 -16.63 -13.14 -10.53
N ARG A 321 -15.69 -13.09 -9.57
CA ARG A 321 -15.98 -12.86 -8.15
C ARG A 321 -17.02 -13.79 -7.56
N ASP A 322 -17.05 -15.04 -8.01
CA ASP A 322 -17.88 -16.05 -7.37
C ASP A 322 -17.31 -16.42 -5.99
N PHE A 323 -17.87 -15.83 -4.94
CA PHE A 323 -17.46 -16.08 -3.56
C PHE A 323 -18.15 -17.30 -2.94
N THR A 324 -18.87 -18.11 -3.73
CA THR A 324 -19.50 -19.35 -3.25
C THR A 324 -18.55 -20.22 -2.42
N PRO A 325 -17.28 -20.47 -2.81
CA PRO A 325 -16.36 -21.25 -1.99
C PRO A 325 -16.07 -20.64 -0.61
N VAL A 326 -15.98 -19.31 -0.51
CA VAL A 326 -15.75 -18.58 0.74
C VAL A 326 -17.00 -18.67 1.63
N ILE A 327 -18.17 -18.45 1.03
CA ILE A 327 -19.48 -18.47 1.71
C ILE A 327 -19.78 -19.85 2.29
N GLU A 328 -19.61 -20.92 1.49
CA GLU A 328 -19.82 -22.29 1.95
C GLU A 328 -18.85 -22.67 3.07
N LYS A 329 -17.58 -22.23 2.96
CA LYS A 329 -16.60 -22.46 4.02
C LYS A 329 -17.01 -21.77 5.32
N ALA A 330 -17.47 -20.52 5.29
CA ALA A 330 -17.96 -19.81 6.47
C ALA A 330 -19.13 -20.52 7.15
N LEU A 331 -20.13 -20.96 6.36
CA LEU A 331 -21.27 -21.71 6.88
C LEU A 331 -20.85 -23.04 7.51
N SER A 332 -19.90 -23.75 6.88
CA SER A 332 -19.39 -25.02 7.41
C SER A 332 -18.63 -24.89 8.72
N LEU A 333 -17.94 -23.76 8.93
CA LEU A 333 -17.15 -23.51 10.14
C LEU A 333 -18.01 -23.04 11.32
N GLY A 334 -19.19 -22.47 11.07
CA GLY A 334 -20.16 -22.08 12.10
C GLY A 334 -19.79 -20.83 12.93
N GLY A 335 -18.53 -20.38 12.86
CA GLY A 335 -18.02 -19.24 13.62
C GLY A 335 -17.90 -19.48 15.12
N TYR A 336 -17.95 -18.40 15.91
CA TYR A 336 -17.85 -18.51 17.36
C TYR A 336 -19.21 -18.84 18.01
N PRO A 337 -19.24 -19.61 19.11
CA PRO A 337 -20.48 -19.94 19.81
C PRO A 337 -21.05 -18.75 20.62
N GLU A 338 -20.20 -17.80 20.97
CA GLU A 338 -20.52 -16.60 21.74
C GLU A 338 -19.77 -15.39 21.16
N ASP A 339 -20.17 -14.18 21.59
CA ASP A 339 -19.51 -12.96 21.15
C ASP A 339 -18.08 -12.92 21.71
N MET A 340 -17.11 -12.70 20.83
CA MET A 340 -15.71 -12.61 21.17
C MET A 340 -15.29 -11.14 21.27
N HIS A 341 -14.83 -10.73 22.44
CA HIS A 341 -14.37 -9.36 22.68
C HIS A 341 -12.86 -9.26 22.52
N PHE A 342 -12.43 -8.76 21.37
CA PHE A 342 -11.02 -8.45 21.13
C PHE A 342 -10.70 -6.99 21.46
N THR A 343 -9.41 -6.70 21.55
CA THR A 343 -8.89 -5.34 21.73
C THR A 343 -7.81 -5.05 20.70
N GLY A 344 -7.56 -3.76 20.44
CA GLY A 344 -6.33 -3.33 19.78
C GLY A 344 -5.11 -3.56 20.67
N ILE A 345 -3.94 -3.17 20.18
CA ILE A 345 -2.67 -3.48 20.87
C ILE A 345 -2.49 -2.70 22.18
N ASN A 346 -3.26 -1.63 22.39
CA ASN A 346 -3.25 -0.80 23.59
C ASN A 346 -4.48 -1.05 24.48
N GLY A 347 -5.31 -2.05 24.17
CA GLY A 347 -6.47 -2.45 24.98
C GLY A 347 -7.79 -1.76 24.61
N GLY A 348 -7.81 -0.93 23.57
CA GLY A 348 -9.05 -0.30 23.09
C GLY A 348 -10.00 -1.32 22.45
N LYS A 349 -11.31 -1.19 22.68
CA LYS A 349 -12.35 -2.12 22.16
C LYS A 349 -12.99 -1.66 20.85
N THR A 350 -12.74 -0.41 20.49
CA THR A 350 -13.25 0.24 19.28
C THR A 350 -12.11 1.05 18.68
N VAL A 351 -12.14 1.20 17.36
CA VAL A 351 -11.27 2.11 16.61
C VAL A 351 -12.12 3.09 15.83
N MET A 352 -11.52 4.15 15.31
CA MET A 352 -12.23 5.16 14.53
C MET A 352 -11.55 5.35 13.17
N THR A 353 -12.34 5.61 12.12
CA THR A 353 -11.88 5.85 10.75
C THR A 353 -12.82 6.82 10.03
N GLY A 354 -12.43 7.31 8.84
CA GLY A 354 -13.29 8.14 7.98
C GLY A 354 -13.02 9.64 8.02
N PHE A 355 -11.84 10.07 8.48
CA PHE A 355 -11.40 11.47 8.41
C PHE A 355 -10.70 11.77 7.08
N SER A 356 -11.34 11.41 5.98
CA SER A 356 -10.87 11.78 4.63
C SER A 356 -10.86 13.30 4.44
N HIS A 357 -10.29 13.78 3.34
CA HIS A 357 -10.25 15.21 3.08
C HIS A 357 -11.65 15.84 3.03
N HIS A 358 -12.67 15.15 2.51
CA HIS A 358 -14.05 15.65 2.55
C HIS A 358 -14.56 15.86 3.99
N ALA A 359 -14.31 14.89 4.88
CA ALA A 359 -14.75 14.97 6.27
C ALA A 359 -14.03 16.09 7.02
N VAL A 360 -12.70 16.17 6.91
CA VAL A 360 -11.90 17.20 7.59
C VAL A 360 -12.20 18.60 7.05
N LEU A 361 -12.29 18.76 5.73
CA LEU A 361 -12.56 20.06 5.13
C LEU A 361 -14.01 20.53 5.37
N SER A 362 -14.96 19.62 5.61
CA SER A 362 -16.33 20.01 6.00
C SER A 362 -16.40 20.74 7.35
N VAL A 363 -15.36 20.59 8.19
CA VAL A 363 -15.21 21.28 9.47
C VAL A 363 -13.98 22.20 9.47
N ALA A 364 -13.53 22.64 8.29
CA ALA A 364 -12.32 23.47 8.15
C ALA A 364 -12.37 24.73 9.03
N ASP A 365 -13.50 25.43 9.09
CA ASP A 365 -13.66 26.62 9.94
C ASP A 365 -13.39 26.31 11.41
N THR A 366 -13.88 25.16 11.91
CA THR A 366 -13.63 24.72 13.29
C THR A 366 -12.15 24.41 13.52
N VAL A 367 -11.49 23.77 12.55
CA VAL A 367 -10.04 23.49 12.63
C VAL A 367 -9.24 24.79 12.62
N ILE A 368 -9.55 25.71 11.72
CA ILE A 368 -8.88 27.01 11.57
C ILE A 368 -9.07 27.85 12.84
N ASP A 369 -10.28 27.92 13.39
CA ASP A 369 -10.57 28.66 14.62
C ASP A 369 -9.85 28.05 15.82
N ALA A 370 -9.77 26.72 15.92
CA ALA A 370 -9.02 26.04 16.95
C ALA A 370 -7.52 26.34 16.87
N VAL A 371 -6.96 26.44 15.66
CA VAL A 371 -5.56 26.85 15.46
C VAL A 371 -5.36 28.33 15.81
N LYS A 372 -6.20 29.23 15.30
CA LYS A 372 -6.11 30.69 15.54
C LYS A 372 -6.28 31.06 17.02
N SER A 373 -7.12 30.32 17.75
CA SER A 373 -7.31 30.50 19.20
C SER A 373 -6.20 29.89 20.04
N GLY A 374 -5.29 29.12 19.44
CA GLY A 374 -4.22 28.39 20.14
C GLY A 374 -4.70 27.14 20.88
N ALA A 375 -5.93 26.68 20.64
CA ALA A 375 -6.45 25.43 21.18
C ALA A 375 -5.80 24.20 20.52
N ILE A 376 -5.51 24.29 19.21
CA ILE A 376 -4.63 23.37 18.50
C ILE A 376 -3.34 24.13 18.18
N LYS A 377 -2.21 23.66 18.70
CA LYS A 377 -0.90 24.27 18.42
C LYS A 377 -0.08 23.51 17.39
N HIS A 378 -0.34 22.21 17.22
CA HIS A 378 0.45 21.36 16.34
C HIS A 378 -0.34 20.21 15.76
N PHE A 379 0.03 19.78 14.56
CA PHE A 379 -0.43 18.57 13.91
C PHE A 379 0.75 17.60 13.75
N PHE A 380 0.48 16.32 13.98
CA PHE A 380 1.45 15.25 13.71
C PHE A 380 0.84 14.31 12.68
N LEU A 381 1.47 14.17 11.52
CA LEU A 381 1.15 13.07 10.61
C LEU A 381 2.00 11.86 11.02
N VAL A 382 1.40 10.94 11.75
CA VAL A 382 2.03 9.69 12.18
C VAL A 382 1.32 8.54 11.49
N GLY A 383 2.02 7.79 10.63
CA GLY A 383 1.35 6.76 9.83
C GLY A 383 2.23 6.09 8.80
N GLY A 384 1.62 5.43 7.83
CA GLY A 384 2.32 4.64 6.80
C GLY A 384 2.22 3.14 7.09
N CYS A 385 3.22 2.34 6.74
CA CYS A 385 3.10 0.88 6.82
C CYS A 385 3.74 0.28 8.08
N ASP A 386 2.97 -0.58 8.77
CA ASP A 386 3.46 -1.37 9.89
C ASP A 386 4.27 -2.60 9.43
N GLY A 387 4.95 -3.26 10.37
CA GLY A 387 5.71 -4.50 10.12
C GLY A 387 6.14 -5.22 11.40
N ALA A 388 6.81 -6.37 11.23
CA ALA A 388 7.19 -7.24 12.35
C ALA A 388 8.52 -6.86 13.05
N LYS A 389 9.27 -5.87 12.55
CA LYS A 389 10.58 -5.53 13.10
C LYS A 389 10.44 -4.93 14.51
N PRO A 390 11.21 -5.39 15.51
CA PRO A 390 11.27 -4.75 16.81
C PRO A 390 11.65 -3.26 16.71
N GLY A 391 11.21 -2.45 17.68
CA GLY A 391 11.43 -1.00 17.70
C GLY A 391 10.26 -0.17 17.17
N ARG A 392 9.28 -0.78 16.50
CA ARG A 392 8.06 -0.09 16.03
C ARG A 392 7.11 0.34 17.16
N ASN A 393 7.37 -0.06 18.41
CA ASN A 393 6.74 0.53 19.60
C ASN A 393 7.07 2.02 19.75
N TYR A 394 8.13 2.52 19.10
CA TYR A 394 8.41 3.94 18.93
C TYR A 394 7.14 4.72 18.56
N TYR A 395 6.36 4.28 17.57
CA TYR A 395 5.19 5.03 17.09
C TYR A 395 4.06 5.09 18.12
N THR A 396 3.89 4.01 18.90
CA THR A 396 2.95 3.97 20.02
C THR A 396 3.35 4.99 21.10
N GLU A 397 4.62 4.98 21.50
CA GLU A 397 5.13 5.86 22.56
C GLU A 397 5.19 7.32 22.11
N PHE A 398 5.58 7.59 20.86
CA PHE A 398 5.53 8.92 20.25
C PHE A 398 4.12 9.50 20.32
N VAL A 399 3.11 8.75 19.86
CA VAL A 399 1.71 9.23 19.86
C VAL A 399 1.19 9.46 21.28
N LYS A 400 1.50 8.60 22.25
CA LYS A 400 1.12 8.81 23.66
C LYS A 400 1.71 10.09 24.26
N GLN A 401 2.91 10.46 23.82
CA GLN A 401 3.64 11.62 24.32
C GLN A 401 3.28 12.93 23.60
N THR A 402 2.48 12.87 22.52
CA THR A 402 2.04 14.09 21.82
C THR A 402 1.30 15.05 22.76
N PRO A 403 1.60 16.37 22.72
CA PRO A 403 0.99 17.37 23.59
C PRO A 403 -0.54 17.36 23.53
N ALA A 404 -1.20 17.61 24.67
CA ALA A 404 -2.67 17.57 24.76
C ALA A 404 -3.39 18.60 23.86
N ASP A 405 -2.68 19.62 23.39
CA ASP A 405 -3.12 20.67 22.45
C ASP A 405 -2.69 20.37 21.00
N SER A 406 -2.50 19.09 20.65
CA SER A 406 -2.14 18.63 19.30
C SER A 406 -3.09 17.57 18.73
N ILE A 407 -3.16 17.51 17.40
CA ILE A 407 -3.92 16.50 16.64
C ILE A 407 -2.94 15.55 15.94
N VAL A 408 -3.23 14.25 16.00
CA VAL A 408 -2.54 13.20 15.25
C VAL A 408 -3.40 12.79 14.05
N LEU A 409 -2.90 13.09 12.85
CA LEU A 409 -3.41 12.54 11.61
C LEU A 409 -2.73 11.20 11.35
N THR A 410 -3.49 10.18 10.96
CA THR A 410 -2.93 8.86 10.63
C THR A 410 -3.58 8.27 9.40
N LEU A 411 -2.89 7.31 8.79
CA LEU A 411 -3.33 6.58 7.61
C LEU A 411 -2.52 5.30 7.49
N ALA A 412 -3.02 4.37 6.68
CA ALA A 412 -2.43 3.07 6.45
C ALA A 412 -2.25 2.21 7.72
N CYS A 413 -1.74 1.00 7.56
CA CYS A 413 -1.71 0.00 8.64
C CYS A 413 -0.81 0.36 9.82
N GLY A 414 0.08 1.36 9.70
CA GLY A 414 0.84 1.95 10.81
C GLY A 414 -0.06 2.50 11.92
N LYS A 415 -1.29 2.91 11.58
CA LYS A 415 -2.31 3.37 12.54
C LYS A 415 -2.55 2.37 13.68
N TYR A 416 -2.44 1.07 13.43
CA TYR A 416 -2.70 0.02 14.42
C TYR A 416 -1.72 0.01 15.58
N ARG A 417 -0.66 0.82 15.53
CA ARG A 417 0.23 1.07 16.66
C ARG A 417 -0.43 1.89 17.77
N PHE A 418 -1.46 2.67 17.46
CA PHE A 418 -2.01 3.66 18.40
C PHE A 418 -3.48 4.06 18.15
N ASN A 419 -4.13 3.58 17.10
CA ASN A 419 -5.51 3.98 16.74
C ASN A 419 -6.61 3.50 17.71
N ASP A 420 -6.25 2.62 18.66
CA ASP A 420 -7.11 2.16 19.73
C ASP A 420 -6.87 2.91 21.06
N LEU A 421 -5.98 3.91 21.07
CA LEU A 421 -5.82 4.84 22.18
C LEU A 421 -6.95 5.86 22.21
N ASP A 422 -7.40 6.21 23.42
CA ASP A 422 -8.24 7.38 23.66
C ASP A 422 -7.37 8.55 24.13
N LEU A 423 -7.10 9.47 23.21
CA LEU A 423 -6.36 10.71 23.51
C LEU A 423 -7.28 11.90 23.81
N GLY A 424 -8.60 11.71 23.78
CA GLY A 424 -9.59 12.76 23.97
C GLY A 424 -9.89 13.59 22.71
N THR A 425 -10.47 14.77 22.92
CA THR A 425 -10.90 15.70 21.86
C THR A 425 -10.43 17.13 22.14
N ILE A 426 -10.30 17.95 21.10
CA ILE A 426 -10.05 19.39 21.17
C ILE A 426 -11.15 20.09 20.36
N GLY A 427 -11.96 20.94 21.00
CA GLY A 427 -13.05 21.62 20.30
C GLY A 427 -14.07 20.66 19.66
N GLY A 428 -14.27 19.47 20.24
CA GLY A 428 -15.11 18.41 19.67
C GLY A 428 -14.46 17.57 18.58
N LEU A 429 -13.24 17.93 18.15
CA LEU A 429 -12.44 17.18 17.18
C LEU A 429 -11.64 16.08 17.88
N PRO A 430 -11.72 14.81 17.45
CA PRO A 430 -10.89 13.74 17.99
C PRO A 430 -9.40 14.01 17.80
N ARG A 431 -8.59 13.74 18.83
CA ARG A 431 -7.14 13.93 18.75
C ARG A 431 -6.44 12.91 17.85
N ILE A 432 -7.06 11.78 17.53
CA ILE A 432 -6.57 10.85 16.51
C ILE A 432 -7.60 10.83 15.37
N MET A 433 -7.15 11.21 14.17
CA MET A 433 -7.97 11.22 12.97
C MET A 433 -7.37 10.27 11.93
N ASP A 434 -8.04 9.13 11.74
CA ASP A 434 -7.67 8.17 10.71
C ASP A 434 -8.27 8.55 9.35
N MET A 435 -7.38 8.93 8.44
CA MET A 435 -7.69 9.41 7.10
C MET A 435 -7.99 8.28 6.10
N GLY A 436 -7.65 7.03 6.44
CA GLY A 436 -7.97 5.86 5.63
C GLY A 436 -6.77 4.96 5.31
N GLN A 437 -6.77 4.35 4.14
CA GLN A 437 -5.75 3.44 3.64
C GLN A 437 -4.46 4.19 3.28
N CYS A 438 -3.43 3.47 2.83
CA CYS A 438 -2.21 4.10 2.29
C CYS A 438 -2.46 5.07 1.11
N ASN A 439 -3.36 4.74 0.18
CA ASN A 439 -3.76 5.66 -0.90
C ASN A 439 -4.40 6.97 -0.39
N ASP A 440 -4.99 6.95 0.81
CA ASP A 440 -5.59 8.14 1.42
C ASP A 440 -4.54 9.12 1.98
N ALA A 441 -3.24 8.86 1.74
CA ALA A 441 -2.20 9.89 1.76
C ALA A 441 -2.55 11.08 0.84
N TYR A 442 -3.33 10.87 -0.22
CA TYR A 442 -3.92 11.96 -0.99
C TYR A 442 -4.80 12.87 -0.13
N SER A 443 -5.64 12.30 0.75
CA SER A 443 -6.46 13.08 1.67
C SER A 443 -5.59 13.91 2.64
N ALA A 444 -4.50 13.33 3.16
CA ALA A 444 -3.55 14.05 4.02
C ALA A 444 -2.91 15.25 3.30
N ILE A 445 -2.47 15.06 2.05
CA ILE A 445 -1.91 16.12 1.20
C ILE A 445 -2.97 17.22 0.96
N LYS A 446 -4.20 16.84 0.61
CA LYS A 446 -5.30 17.79 0.37
C LYS A 446 -5.62 18.64 1.59
N VAL A 447 -5.64 18.03 2.79
CA VAL A 447 -5.85 18.75 4.05
C VAL A 447 -4.68 19.71 4.33
N ALA A 448 -3.43 19.25 4.19
CA ALA A 448 -2.27 20.10 4.42
C ALA A 448 -2.24 21.31 3.47
N VAL A 449 -2.52 21.10 2.17
CA VAL A 449 -2.59 22.21 1.19
C VAL A 449 -3.70 23.20 1.55
N ALA A 450 -4.89 22.72 1.91
CA ALA A 450 -5.99 23.60 2.29
C ALA A 450 -5.71 24.41 3.57
N LEU A 451 -5.04 23.80 4.54
CA LEU A 451 -4.60 24.52 5.75
C LEU A 451 -3.54 25.57 5.42
N ALA A 452 -2.56 25.24 4.57
CA ALA A 452 -1.53 26.19 4.13
C ALA A 452 -2.16 27.40 3.42
N GLU A 453 -3.12 27.17 2.52
CA GLU A 453 -3.90 28.23 1.87
C GLU A 453 -4.67 29.09 2.89
N ALA A 454 -5.31 28.47 3.89
CA ALA A 454 -6.07 29.17 4.93
C ALA A 454 -5.21 30.03 5.86
N PHE A 455 -3.92 29.70 6.01
CA PHE A 455 -2.95 30.44 6.83
C PHE A 455 -2.01 31.34 6.00
N ASP A 456 -2.19 31.40 4.68
CA ASP A 456 -1.36 32.19 3.76
C ASP A 456 0.15 31.85 3.90
N CYS A 457 0.47 30.56 3.96
CA CYS A 457 1.84 30.05 4.10
C CYS A 457 2.11 28.83 3.20
N GLY A 458 3.37 28.37 3.14
CA GLY A 458 3.71 27.12 2.49
C GLY A 458 3.38 25.90 3.38
N VAL A 459 3.22 24.72 2.76
CA VAL A 459 2.97 23.47 3.53
C VAL A 459 4.10 23.17 4.53
N ASN A 460 5.34 23.49 4.20
CA ASN A 460 6.49 23.32 5.09
C ASN A 460 6.52 24.33 6.26
N ASP A 461 5.70 25.38 6.21
CA ASP A 461 5.59 26.41 7.25
C ASP A 461 4.42 26.13 8.22
N LEU A 462 3.60 25.11 7.93
CA LEU A 462 2.55 24.67 8.83
C LEU A 462 3.14 24.10 10.13
N PRO A 463 2.42 24.19 11.27
CA PRO A 463 2.78 23.48 12.48
C PRO A 463 2.44 21.98 12.31
N LEU A 464 3.15 21.31 11.39
CA LEU A 464 2.93 19.93 10.98
C LEU A 464 4.27 19.18 10.99
N SER A 465 4.37 18.17 11.84
CA SER A 465 5.51 17.22 11.83
C SER A 465 5.11 15.91 11.15
N MET A 466 5.98 15.38 10.28
CA MET A 466 5.73 14.13 9.56
C MET A 466 6.62 13.01 10.08
N VAL A 467 6.00 12.00 10.71
CA VAL A 467 6.67 10.85 11.33
C VAL A 467 6.16 9.57 10.66
N LEU A 468 6.85 9.15 9.62
CA LEU A 468 6.39 8.13 8.71
C LEU A 468 7.04 6.77 8.99
N SER A 469 6.19 5.75 9.00
CA SER A 469 6.56 4.35 8.98
C SER A 469 6.45 3.81 7.56
N TRP A 470 7.38 2.96 7.15
CA TRP A 470 7.28 2.29 5.85
C TRP A 470 7.59 0.80 5.98
N TYR A 471 7.19 0.03 4.97
CA TYR A 471 7.46 -1.40 4.88
C TYR A 471 7.63 -1.85 3.43
N GLU A 472 6.68 -1.52 2.57
CA GLU A 472 6.63 -2.00 1.18
C GLU A 472 6.48 -0.84 0.17
N GLN A 473 6.17 -1.18 -1.08
CA GLN A 473 6.34 -0.30 -2.23
C GLN A 473 5.28 0.79 -2.36
N LYS A 474 4.06 0.59 -1.81
CA LYS A 474 3.05 1.66 -1.74
C LYS A 474 3.52 2.81 -0.83
N ALA A 475 4.24 2.51 0.25
CA ALA A 475 4.87 3.56 1.04
C ALA A 475 6.01 4.29 0.30
N VAL A 476 6.73 3.59 -0.59
CA VAL A 476 7.81 4.19 -1.40
C VAL A 476 7.24 5.23 -2.37
N CYS A 477 6.18 4.92 -3.12
CA CYS A 477 5.61 5.90 -4.05
C CYS A 477 4.96 7.10 -3.35
N ILE A 478 4.41 6.91 -2.14
CA ILE A 478 3.95 8.01 -1.29
C ILE A 478 5.13 8.91 -0.89
N LEU A 479 6.25 8.34 -0.43
CA LEU A 479 7.44 9.13 -0.12
C LEU A 479 7.91 9.94 -1.34
N LEU A 480 7.99 9.32 -2.52
CA LEU A 480 8.35 10.02 -3.76
C LEU A 480 7.36 11.15 -4.09
N THR A 481 6.08 10.98 -3.77
CA THR A 481 5.07 12.05 -3.93
C THR A 481 5.39 13.25 -3.03
N LEU A 482 5.72 13.00 -1.76
CA LEU A 482 6.09 14.05 -0.82
C LEU A 482 7.37 14.79 -1.27
N LEU A 483 8.36 14.06 -1.76
CA LEU A 483 9.59 14.64 -2.32
C LEU A 483 9.29 15.46 -3.59
N HIS A 484 8.43 14.98 -4.49
CA HIS A 484 8.00 15.75 -5.66
C HIS A 484 7.31 17.07 -5.26
N LEU A 485 6.46 17.03 -4.22
CA LEU A 485 5.79 18.21 -3.67
C LEU A 485 6.73 19.16 -2.89
N GLY A 486 8.01 18.82 -2.75
CA GLY A 486 8.98 19.64 -2.01
C GLY A 486 8.79 19.61 -0.49
N ILE A 487 8.11 18.59 0.03
CA ILE A 487 7.90 18.41 1.47
C ILE A 487 9.23 18.06 2.14
N LYS A 488 9.51 18.73 3.25
CA LYS A 488 10.77 18.59 4.00
C LYS A 488 10.53 18.05 5.41
N ASN A 489 11.63 17.74 6.11
CA ASN A 489 11.65 17.39 7.53
C ASN A 489 10.85 16.11 7.86
N ILE A 490 10.90 15.12 6.96
CA ILE A 490 10.26 13.83 7.15
C ILE A 490 11.16 12.94 8.03
N LEU A 491 10.62 12.50 9.17
CA LEU A 491 11.22 11.43 9.97
C LEU A 491 10.75 10.07 9.43
N LEU A 492 11.67 9.26 8.92
CA LEU A 492 11.36 7.98 8.27
C LEU A 492 11.91 6.80 9.07
N GLY A 493 11.07 5.80 9.34
CA GLY A 493 11.45 4.66 10.16
C GLY A 493 10.69 3.35 9.88
N PRO A 494 11.02 2.27 10.63
CA PRO A 494 12.00 2.25 11.73
C PRO A 494 13.47 2.15 11.28
N SER A 495 13.73 1.95 9.99
CA SER A 495 15.04 2.17 9.38
C SER A 495 14.89 2.78 8.00
N LEU A 496 15.94 3.43 7.51
CA LEU A 496 15.96 3.92 6.13
C LEU A 496 15.99 2.76 5.12
N PRO A 497 15.51 2.96 3.88
CA PRO A 497 15.50 1.91 2.87
C PRO A 497 16.91 1.47 2.46
N ALA A 498 17.14 0.15 2.49
CA ALA A 498 18.42 -0.47 2.14
C ALA A 498 18.83 -0.29 0.67
N PHE A 499 17.89 0.10 -0.18
CA PHE A 499 18.12 0.39 -1.59
C PHE A 499 18.50 1.86 -1.85
N ILE A 500 18.72 2.67 -0.82
CA ILE A 500 19.25 4.03 -0.94
C ILE A 500 20.75 4.01 -0.68
N SER A 501 21.54 4.37 -1.69
CA SER A 501 22.99 4.54 -1.55
C SER A 501 23.36 5.73 -0.66
N PRO A 502 24.58 5.78 -0.10
CA PRO A 502 25.03 6.93 0.70
C PRO A 502 24.94 8.28 -0.04
N ASN A 503 25.31 8.36 -1.33
CA ASN A 503 25.26 9.62 -2.08
C ASN A 503 23.81 10.04 -2.37
N VAL A 504 22.92 9.10 -2.71
CA VAL A 504 21.50 9.41 -2.90
C VAL A 504 20.85 9.82 -1.57
N LEU A 505 21.21 9.18 -0.45
CA LEU A 505 20.76 9.62 0.87
C LEU A 505 21.24 11.04 1.17
N GLN A 506 22.50 11.35 0.91
CA GLN A 506 23.06 12.69 1.12
C GLN A 506 22.29 13.73 0.30
N TYR A 507 21.98 13.44 -0.96
CA TYR A 507 21.12 14.30 -1.78
C TYR A 507 19.74 14.53 -1.13
N LEU A 508 19.11 13.46 -0.61
CA LEU A 508 17.81 13.58 0.06
C LEU A 508 17.89 14.40 1.36
N VAL A 509 18.96 14.26 2.13
CA VAL A 509 19.22 15.04 3.34
C VAL A 509 19.41 16.52 2.99
N GLU A 510 20.24 16.84 2.01
CA GLU A 510 20.54 18.23 1.63
C GLU A 510 19.33 18.97 1.05
N ASN A 511 18.51 18.29 0.25
CA ASN A 511 17.40 18.92 -0.47
C ASN A 511 16.08 18.89 0.32
N TYR A 512 15.85 17.83 1.10
CA TYR A 512 14.58 17.58 1.78
C TYR A 512 14.69 17.47 3.31
N ASN A 513 15.89 17.45 3.87
CA ASN A 513 16.11 17.23 5.30
C ASN A 513 15.38 15.98 5.82
N ILE A 514 15.42 14.89 5.04
CA ILE A 514 14.92 13.60 5.49
C ILE A 514 15.84 13.07 6.60
N ALA A 515 15.26 12.49 7.65
CA ALA A 515 16.03 11.95 8.75
C ALA A 515 15.47 10.60 9.24
N PRO A 516 16.32 9.71 9.78
CA PRO A 516 15.81 8.57 10.52
C PRO A 516 15.15 9.01 11.82
N ILE A 517 14.19 8.23 12.31
CA ILE A 517 13.68 8.36 13.69
C ILE A 517 14.80 8.09 14.71
N SER A 518 14.72 8.73 15.89
CA SER A 518 15.54 8.41 17.07
C SER A 518 14.68 7.88 18.23
N THR A 519 14.60 8.59 19.36
CA THR A 519 13.69 8.28 20.46
C THR A 519 12.44 9.16 20.36
N PRO A 520 11.29 8.70 20.89
CA PRO A 520 10.06 9.49 20.89
C PRO A 520 10.26 10.89 21.50
N GLU A 521 11.01 10.98 22.59
CA GLU A 521 11.26 12.23 23.31
C GLU A 521 12.09 13.21 22.49
N GLU A 522 13.18 12.74 21.86
CA GLU A 522 14.06 13.58 21.03
C GLU A 522 13.34 14.09 19.79
N ASP A 523 12.59 13.21 19.12
CA ASP A 523 11.87 13.56 17.90
C ASP A 523 10.66 14.47 18.16
N LEU A 524 10.06 14.44 19.35
CA LEU A 524 9.02 15.40 19.75
C LEU A 524 9.58 16.82 20.01
N HIS A 525 10.88 16.94 20.28
CA HIS A 525 11.56 18.22 20.49
C HIS A 525 12.14 18.85 19.22
N ARG A 526 12.20 18.10 18.12
CA ARG A 526 12.60 18.57 16.80
C ARG A 526 11.46 19.32 16.12
#